data_AF-A0A0R2MD61-F1
#
_entry.id   AF-A0A0R2MD61-F1
#
_cell.length_a   1.000
_cell.length_b   1.000
_cell.length_c   1.000
_cell.angle_alpha   90.00
_cell.angle_beta   90.00
_cell.angle_gamma   90.00
#
_symmetry.space_group_name_H-M   'P 1'
#
loop_
_entity.id
_entity.type
_entity.pdbx_description
1 polymer ?
#
loop_
_entity_poly.entity_id
_entity_poly.type
_entity_poly.pdbx_seq_one_letter_code
_entity_poly.pdbx_strand_id
1 'polypeptide(L)'
;MISVFLGGDRLDFIDLTPIALQHTPLGTRQQLPKLHDRQLDWPRVAALIRDNADVISQLEAGLAEDWLNTHGTIWDDQLGYHRYPNDNREFDGAVFWAASTWATPAILVTFHNESTQAFSCFAAGCDPDFHYLGSLGEAD
;
A
#
# COMPACT_ATOMS: atom_id res chain seq x y z
N MET A 1 -17.40 34.90 -20.96
CA MET A 1 -17.58 34.12 -19.72
C MET A 1 -16.80 32.84 -19.91
N ILE A 2 -15.60 32.77 -19.34
CA ILE A 2 -14.71 31.61 -19.48
C ILE A 2 -15.05 30.67 -18.34
N SER A 3 -15.67 29.53 -18.64
CA SER A 3 -15.72 28.40 -17.72
C SER A 3 -14.38 27.67 -17.81
N VAL A 4 -13.55 27.81 -16.78
CA VAL A 4 -12.39 26.96 -16.55
C VAL A 4 -12.92 25.71 -15.84
N PHE A 5 -12.84 24.55 -16.49
CA PHE A 5 -13.08 23.27 -15.83
C PHE A 5 -11.95 23.04 -14.84
N LEU A 6 -12.31 22.87 -13.56
CA LEU A 6 -11.42 22.40 -12.51
C LEU A 6 -11.04 20.95 -12.86
N GLY A 7 -9.80 20.74 -13.29
CA GLY A 7 -9.21 19.41 -13.27
C GLY A 7 -9.08 18.99 -11.82
N GLY A 8 -9.79 17.94 -11.41
CA GLY A 8 -9.38 17.21 -10.21
C GLY A 8 -8.04 16.57 -10.56
N ASP A 9 -6.97 16.96 -9.86
CA ASP A 9 -5.63 16.42 -10.10
C ASP A 9 -5.69 14.90 -9.89
N ARG A 10 -5.58 14.16 -11.00
CA ARG A 10 -5.44 12.70 -11.03
C ARG A 10 -4.15 12.36 -10.30
N LEU A 11 -4.20 11.45 -9.32
CA LEU A 11 -2.98 10.99 -8.65
C LEU A 11 -2.20 10.07 -9.59
N ASP A 12 -0.91 10.33 -9.78
CA ASP A 12 -0.04 9.53 -10.62
C ASP A 12 1.17 9.01 -9.81
N PHE A 13 1.87 8.00 -10.32
CA PHE A 13 3.05 7.40 -9.68
C PHE A 13 4.21 8.40 -9.55
N ILE A 14 4.26 9.43 -10.40
CA ILE A 14 5.25 10.52 -10.28
C ILE A 14 5.04 11.37 -9.02
N ASP A 15 3.82 11.35 -8.45
CA ASP A 15 3.49 12.04 -7.20
C ASP A 15 3.84 11.23 -5.96
N LEU A 16 4.39 10.03 -6.13
CA LEU A 16 4.84 9.15 -5.08
C LEU A 16 6.36 9.12 -5.01
N THR A 17 6.91 8.92 -3.82
CA THR A 17 8.36 8.79 -3.63
C THR A 17 8.77 7.32 -3.83
N PRO A 18 9.59 7.00 -4.84
CA PRO A 18 10.11 5.65 -5.04
C PRO A 18 11.02 5.24 -3.89
N ILE A 19 10.93 3.98 -3.47
CA ILE A 19 11.78 3.42 -2.41
C ILE A 19 12.28 2.02 -2.77
N ALA A 20 13.27 1.53 -2.05
CA ALA A 20 13.69 0.14 -2.08
C ALA A 20 13.10 -0.61 -0.88
N LEU A 21 12.55 -1.79 -1.14
CA LEU A 21 12.05 -2.70 -0.11
C LEU A 21 13.19 -3.52 0.48
N GLN A 22 13.09 -3.81 1.77
CA GLN A 22 14.08 -4.55 2.53
C GLN A 22 13.41 -5.71 3.27
N HIS A 23 14.26 -6.60 3.79
CA HIS A 23 13.84 -7.70 4.63
C HIS A 23 14.66 -7.69 5.91
N THR A 24 13.98 -7.71 7.05
CA THR A 24 14.62 -7.91 8.34
C THR A 24 14.54 -9.40 8.70
N PRO A 25 15.69 -10.09 8.90
CA PRO A 25 15.68 -11.50 9.27
C PRO A 25 14.87 -11.77 10.55
N LEU A 26 14.06 -12.83 10.52
CA LEU A 26 13.27 -13.28 11.68
C LEU A 26 14.18 -13.48 12.90
N GLY A 27 14.02 -12.66 13.94
CA GLY A 27 14.75 -12.82 15.22
C GLY A 27 15.23 -11.54 15.90
N THR A 28 15.20 -10.39 15.22
CA THR A 28 15.60 -9.09 15.81
C THR A 28 14.42 -8.35 16.47
N ARG A 29 13.48 -9.11 17.07
CA ARG A 29 12.22 -8.62 17.70
C ARG A 29 12.42 -7.80 18.99
N GLN A 30 13.52 -7.05 19.11
CA GLN A 30 13.58 -6.03 20.15
C GLN A 30 12.56 -4.95 19.80
N GLN A 31 11.80 -4.51 20.79
CA GLN A 31 10.89 -3.39 20.63
C GLN A 31 11.75 -2.17 20.31
N LEU A 32 11.84 -1.84 19.01
CA LEU A 32 12.55 -0.66 18.56
C LEU A 32 11.91 0.57 19.20
N PRO A 33 12.69 1.62 19.50
CA PRO A 33 12.11 2.87 19.99
C PRO A 33 11.01 3.34 19.04
N LYS A 34 9.94 3.93 19.58
CA LYS A 34 8.93 4.59 18.77
C LYS A 34 9.59 5.76 18.05
N LEU A 35 9.88 5.59 16.77
CA LEU A 35 10.52 6.61 15.95
C LEU A 35 9.46 7.50 15.30
N HIS A 36 8.33 6.92 14.89
CA HIS A 36 7.31 7.59 14.09
C HIS A 36 5.90 7.11 14.50
N ASP A 37 4.87 7.81 14.05
CA ASP A 37 3.49 7.33 13.98
C ASP A 37 3.10 7.35 12.51
N ARG A 38 3.31 6.23 11.80
CA ARG A 38 2.98 6.10 10.38
C ARG A 38 1.98 4.98 10.18
N GLN A 39 0.98 5.27 9.36
CA GLN A 39 0.05 4.30 8.82
C GLN A 39 -0.07 4.46 7.30
N LEU A 40 -0.52 3.43 6.61
CA LEU A 40 -0.79 3.48 5.19
C LEU A 40 -1.82 4.58 4.90
N ASP A 41 -1.57 5.37 3.87
CA ASP A 41 -2.49 6.41 3.43
C ASP A 41 -3.58 5.79 2.56
N TRP A 42 -4.59 5.20 3.22
CA TRP A 42 -5.70 4.50 2.55
C TRP A 42 -6.43 5.36 1.51
N PRO A 43 -6.78 6.64 1.77
CA PRO A 43 -7.36 7.51 0.75
C PRO A 43 -6.45 7.68 -0.46
N ARG A 44 -5.14 7.85 -0.25
CA ARG A 44 -4.17 8.01 -1.35
C ARG A 44 -4.02 6.72 -2.15
N VAL A 45 -4.02 5.56 -1.50
CA VAL A 45 -4.02 4.25 -2.17
C VAL A 45 -5.28 4.07 -3.02
N ALA A 46 -6.46 4.36 -2.45
CA ALA A 46 -7.73 4.26 -3.17
C ALA A 46 -7.76 5.18 -4.40
N ALA A 47 -7.27 6.42 -4.25
CA ALA A 47 -7.14 7.35 -5.35
C ALA A 47 -6.19 6.84 -6.43
N LEU A 48 -5.01 6.31 -6.06
CA LEU A 48 -4.03 5.78 -7.00
C LEU A 48 -4.61 4.63 -7.83
N ILE A 49 -5.29 3.69 -7.19
CA ILE A 49 -5.92 2.55 -7.87
C ILE A 49 -7.03 3.03 -8.80
N ARG A 50 -7.97 3.84 -8.29
CA ARG A 50 -9.07 4.37 -9.10
C ARG A 50 -8.57 5.11 -10.34
N ASP A 51 -7.52 5.90 -10.16
CA ASP A 51 -7.01 6.78 -11.19
C ASP A 51 -6.14 6.01 -12.21
N ASN A 52 -5.57 4.86 -11.87
CA ASN A 52 -4.57 4.14 -12.70
C ASN A 52 -4.84 2.64 -12.87
N ALA A 53 -6.06 2.17 -12.63
CA ALA A 53 -6.43 0.75 -12.75
C ALA A 53 -6.18 0.15 -14.15
N ASP A 54 -6.03 0.99 -15.19
CA ASP A 54 -5.75 0.56 -16.57
C ASP A 54 -4.29 0.18 -16.82
N VAL A 55 -3.38 0.52 -15.90
CA VAL A 55 -1.93 0.22 -16.02
C VAL A 55 -1.41 -0.69 -14.92
N ILE A 56 -2.12 -0.81 -13.80
CA ILE A 56 -1.78 -1.66 -12.66
C ILE A 56 -2.35 -3.06 -12.88
N SER A 57 -1.53 -4.09 -12.74
CA SER A 57 -2.01 -5.48 -12.66
C SER A 57 -2.23 -5.93 -11.22
N GLN A 58 -1.36 -5.53 -10.29
CA GLN A 58 -1.44 -5.89 -8.88
C GLN A 58 -0.86 -4.78 -8.00
N LEU A 59 -1.44 -4.61 -6.82
CA LEU A 59 -0.93 -3.72 -5.79
C LEU A 59 -0.87 -4.44 -4.44
N GLU A 60 0.33 -4.47 -3.87
CA GLU A 60 0.62 -4.96 -2.53
C GLU A 60 0.92 -3.79 -1.59
N ALA A 61 0.66 -3.98 -0.31
CA ALA A 61 1.00 -3.01 0.73
C ALA A 61 1.65 -3.72 1.92
N GLY A 62 2.51 -3.00 2.65
CA GLY A 62 3.23 -3.54 3.81
C GLY A 62 4.23 -2.55 4.39
N LEU A 63 5.17 -3.05 5.20
CA LEU A 63 6.24 -2.24 5.79
C LEU A 63 7.53 -2.41 4.98
N ALA A 64 8.10 -1.31 4.49
CA ALA A 64 9.25 -1.33 3.59
C ALA A 64 10.48 -2.04 4.19
N GLU A 65 10.72 -1.87 5.48
CA GLU A 65 11.88 -2.38 6.19
C GLU A 65 11.74 -3.88 6.57
N ASP A 66 10.54 -4.45 6.48
CA ASP A 66 10.28 -5.87 6.75
C ASP A 66 9.27 -6.48 5.77
N TRP A 67 9.47 -6.23 4.48
CA TRP A 67 8.47 -6.51 3.45
C TRP A 67 8.03 -7.98 3.43
N LEU A 68 8.97 -8.92 3.39
CA LEU A 68 8.69 -10.36 3.30
C LEU A 68 7.81 -10.89 4.45
N ASN A 69 7.81 -10.23 5.61
CA ASN A 69 7.01 -10.67 6.75
C ASN A 69 5.70 -9.87 6.90
N THR A 70 5.55 -8.75 6.19
CA THR A 70 4.52 -7.74 6.48
C THR A 70 3.68 -7.28 5.29
N HIS A 71 4.00 -7.76 4.09
CA HIS A 71 3.26 -7.42 2.88
C HIS A 71 1.99 -8.29 2.72
N GLY A 72 1.08 -7.80 1.89
CA GLY A 72 -0.07 -8.55 1.40
C GLY A 72 -0.69 -7.86 0.19
N THR A 73 -1.28 -8.64 -0.70
CA THR A 73 -1.98 -8.13 -1.89
C THR A 73 -3.28 -7.47 -1.48
N ILE A 74 -3.44 -6.18 -1.79
CA ILE A 74 -4.65 -5.43 -1.43
C ILE A 74 -5.58 -5.20 -2.63
N TRP A 75 -5.07 -5.27 -3.86
CA TRP A 75 -5.84 -5.12 -5.09
C TRP A 75 -5.20 -5.84 -6.28
N ASP A 76 -6.01 -6.40 -7.17
CA ASP A 76 -5.58 -6.83 -8.51
C ASP A 76 -6.65 -6.56 -9.57
N ASP A 77 -6.26 -6.65 -10.84
CA ASP A 77 -7.10 -6.39 -12.01
C ASP A 77 -8.17 -7.46 -12.28
N GLN A 78 -8.13 -8.60 -11.58
CA GLN A 78 -9.06 -9.72 -11.77
C GLN A 78 -10.20 -9.72 -10.76
N LEU A 79 -9.88 -9.45 -9.49
CA LEU A 79 -10.76 -9.54 -8.33
C LEU A 79 -11.09 -8.16 -7.75
N GLY A 80 -10.30 -7.14 -8.05
CA GLY A 80 -10.37 -5.85 -7.38
C GLY A 80 -9.75 -5.94 -5.97
N TYR A 81 -10.36 -5.27 -4.99
CA TYR A 81 -9.80 -5.25 -3.63
C TYR A 81 -9.96 -6.60 -2.92
N HIS A 82 -8.87 -7.05 -2.33
CA HIS A 82 -8.85 -8.26 -1.50
C HIS A 82 -9.49 -7.97 -0.15
N ARG A 83 -10.44 -8.82 0.26
CA ARG A 83 -11.13 -8.70 1.56
C ARG A 83 -10.20 -8.95 2.74
N TYR A 84 -9.18 -9.76 2.49
CA TYR A 84 -8.19 -10.13 3.47
C TYR A 84 -6.86 -10.20 2.71
N PRO A 85 -6.02 -9.16 2.77
CA PRO A 85 -4.69 -9.22 2.15
C PRO A 85 -3.79 -10.32 2.74
N ASN A 86 -4.29 -11.07 3.74
CA ASN A 86 -3.74 -12.32 4.26
C ASN A 86 -4.74 -13.51 4.36
N ASP A 87 -5.94 -13.53 3.72
CA ASP A 87 -6.70 -14.82 3.59
C ASP A 87 -6.20 -15.56 2.35
N ASN A 88 -4.99 -16.07 2.45
CA ASN A 88 -4.79 -17.32 3.15
C ASN A 88 -3.44 -17.18 3.84
N ARG A 89 -3.11 -18.06 4.78
CA ARG A 89 -1.69 -18.25 5.14
C ARG A 89 -0.93 -18.52 3.84
N GLU A 90 -0.35 -17.51 3.24
CA GLU A 90 0.62 -17.69 2.17
C GLU A 90 1.75 -18.55 2.76
N PHE A 91 2.46 -19.24 1.87
CA PHE A 91 3.42 -20.29 2.25
C PHE A 91 4.53 -19.79 3.21
N ASP A 92 4.67 -18.48 3.39
CA ASP A 92 5.69 -17.79 4.17
C ASP A 92 5.25 -17.34 5.58
N GLY A 93 3.95 -17.34 5.89
CA GLY A 93 3.43 -16.92 7.19
C GLY A 93 3.54 -15.40 7.46
N ALA A 94 3.59 -14.57 6.41
CA ALA A 94 3.53 -13.13 6.53
C ALA A 94 2.20 -12.67 7.17
N VAL A 95 2.25 -11.57 7.92
CA VAL A 95 1.07 -10.90 8.47
C VAL A 95 1.11 -9.48 7.92
N PHE A 96 0.15 -9.10 7.06
CA PHE A 96 -0.07 -7.71 6.63
C PHE A 96 -0.12 -6.72 7.79
N TRP A 97 0.72 -5.68 7.73
CA TRP A 97 0.73 -4.57 8.68
C TRP A 97 0.56 -3.24 7.95
N ALA A 98 -0.50 -2.50 8.28
CA ALA A 98 -0.78 -1.18 7.70
C ALA A 98 -0.13 -0.02 8.44
N ALA A 99 0.33 -0.22 9.68
CA ALA A 99 0.98 0.82 10.47
C ALA A 99 2.18 0.31 11.23
N SER A 100 3.07 1.24 11.56
CA SER A 100 4.26 0.94 12.35
C SER A 100 4.76 2.15 13.11
N THR A 101 5.30 1.90 14.29
CA THR A 101 5.99 2.91 15.09
C THR A 101 7.47 3.08 14.71
N TRP A 102 7.98 2.24 13.80
CA TRP A 102 9.40 2.15 13.48
C TRP A 102 9.67 2.05 11.97
N ALA A 103 8.74 1.49 11.21
CA ALA A 103 8.87 1.23 9.78
C ALA A 103 8.07 2.24 8.94
N THR A 104 8.29 2.18 7.64
CA THR A 104 7.67 3.00 6.61
C THR A 104 6.60 2.17 5.89
N PRO A 105 5.30 2.49 6.05
CA PRO A 105 4.26 1.93 5.21
C PRO A 105 4.51 2.27 3.73
N ALA A 106 4.37 1.25 2.90
CA ALA A 106 4.73 1.29 1.50
C ALA A 106 3.77 0.45 0.66
N ILE A 107 3.79 0.73 -0.64
CA ILE A 107 3.10 -0.07 -1.65
C ILE A 107 4.12 -0.60 -2.68
N LEU A 108 3.85 -1.77 -3.22
CA LEU A 108 4.51 -2.32 -4.39
C LEU A 108 3.47 -2.43 -5.51
N VAL A 109 3.78 -1.80 -6.64
CA VAL A 109 2.92 -1.81 -7.82
C VAL A 109 3.55 -2.71 -8.86
N THR A 110 2.79 -3.70 -9.31
CA THR A 110 3.08 -4.47 -10.51
C THR A 110 2.24 -3.91 -11.65
N PHE A 111 2.90 -3.60 -12.76
CA PHE A 111 2.25 -3.06 -13.96
C PHE A 111 1.97 -4.19 -14.96
N HIS A 112 1.05 -3.97 -15.90
CA HIS A 112 0.77 -4.98 -16.96
C HIS A 112 1.96 -5.33 -17.85
N ASN A 113 3.00 -4.49 -17.88
CA ASN A 113 4.25 -4.77 -18.57
C ASN A 113 5.21 -5.64 -17.73
N GLU A 114 4.73 -6.23 -16.63
CA GLU A 114 5.47 -7.07 -15.68
C GLU A 114 6.57 -6.34 -14.90
N SER A 115 6.72 -5.03 -15.08
CA SER A 115 7.63 -4.24 -14.24
C SER A 115 7.02 -4.01 -12.86
N THR A 116 7.88 -3.84 -11.85
CA THR A 116 7.48 -3.55 -10.48
C THR A 116 8.18 -2.30 -9.96
N GLN A 117 7.46 -1.50 -9.17
CA GLN A 117 8.02 -0.33 -8.50
C GLN A 117 7.41 -0.15 -7.12
N ALA A 118 8.26 0.04 -6.12
CA ALA A 118 7.84 0.32 -4.75
C ALA A 118 7.84 1.82 -4.47
N PHE A 119 6.88 2.25 -3.64
CA PHE A 119 6.69 3.63 -3.24
C PHE A 119 6.39 3.73 -1.75
N SER A 120 6.89 4.78 -1.09
CA SER A 120 6.40 5.12 0.24
C SER A 120 5.00 5.71 0.13
N CYS A 121 4.06 5.22 0.93
CA CYS A 121 2.68 5.70 0.93
C CYS A 121 2.14 5.68 2.36
N PHE A 122 2.33 6.77 3.10
CA PHE A 122 1.94 6.83 4.50
C PHE A 122 1.41 8.20 4.90
N ALA A 123 0.57 8.20 5.93
CA ALA A 123 0.08 9.36 6.65
C ALA A 123 0.47 9.25 8.13
N ALA A 124 0.34 10.35 8.87
CA ALA A 124 0.50 10.32 10.32
C ALA A 124 -0.65 9.55 10.96
N GLY A 125 -0.32 8.59 11.83
CA GLY A 125 -1.31 7.79 12.54
C GLY A 125 -0.75 6.45 13.01
N CYS A 126 -1.57 5.67 13.70
CA CYS A 126 -1.16 4.42 14.32
C CYS A 126 -2.21 3.32 14.19
N ASP A 127 -3.09 3.43 13.20
CA ASP A 127 -4.13 2.44 12.92
C ASP A 127 -3.53 1.24 12.18
N PRO A 128 -3.33 0.09 12.85
CA PRO A 128 -2.71 -1.07 12.24
C PRO A 128 -3.69 -1.92 11.44
N ASP A 129 -4.99 -1.61 11.51
CA ASP A 129 -6.03 -2.45 10.95
C ASP A 129 -6.07 -2.33 9.42
N PHE A 130 -6.42 -3.43 8.77
CA PHE A 130 -6.75 -3.43 7.36
C PHE A 130 -8.12 -2.78 7.16
N HIS A 131 -8.16 -1.70 6.39
CA HIS A 131 -9.40 -1.06 5.98
C HIS A 131 -9.78 -1.58 4.60
N TYR A 132 -10.77 -2.47 4.55
CA TYR A 132 -11.32 -2.94 3.28
C TYR A 132 -11.93 -1.77 2.51
N LEU A 133 -11.45 -1.52 1.29
CA LEU A 133 -11.81 -0.36 0.46
C LEU A 133 -12.96 -0.61 -0.53
N GLY A 134 -13.78 -1.66 -0.32
CA GLY A 134 -14.94 -1.96 -1.17
C GLY A 134 -14.57 -2.64 -2.50
N SER A 135 -15.48 -2.73 -3.46
CA SER A 135 -15.19 -3.33 -4.78
C SER A 135 -14.53 -2.35 -5.76
N LEU A 136 -14.60 -1.04 -5.48
CA LEU A 136 -14.11 0.05 -6.33
C LEU A 136 -13.74 1.33 -5.53
N GLY A 137 -13.20 1.22 -4.32
CA GLY A 137 -12.63 2.38 -3.60
C GLY A 137 -13.67 3.36 -3.03
N GLU A 138 -14.92 2.95 -2.87
CA GLU A 138 -15.84 3.66 -1.99
C GLU A 138 -15.57 3.18 -0.56
N ALA A 139 -14.81 3.98 0.19
CA ALA A 139 -14.74 3.86 1.63
C ALA A 139 -16.08 4.33 2.21
N ASP A 140 -16.85 3.43 2.81
CA ASP A 140 -18.01 3.76 3.64
C ASP A 140 -17.61 4.50 4.93
#